data_AF-A0A8J3IW90-F1
#
_entry.id   AF-A0A8J3IW90-F1
#
_cell.length_a   1.000
_cell.length_b   1.000
_cell.length_c   1.000
_cell.angle_alpha   90.00
_cell.angle_beta   90.00
_cell.angle_gamma   90.00
#
_symmetry.space_group_name_H-M   'P 1'
#
loop_
_entity.id
_entity.type
_entity.pdbx_description
1 polymer ?
#
loop_
_entity_poly.entity_id
_entity_poly.type
_entity_poly.pdbx_seq_one_letter_code
_entity_poly.pdbx_strand_id
1 'polypeptide(L)'
;MTGSPVPTVRSRRWPWVLALGGPALAFVVALLVEFVVLPALHGGAAPATPAALARAGTAALRRAPALRYVGDVLAGDRVVHVDLRVTAAGDTVGTLRLPTGGSARLLAVAGGTYVDGDRGWWLSLAADRTGIMAGHWVSGAPSVLGGLDPRTALRPAALAAALGTVPAGARAATGRATRLGGTPVTPVTTSTGATLYLHGTVTALDARLAGRYAALDVTPVGRDTAARAVAAARRAAATVQRYDTLPARYVSVSGTGSCDGSSCTETVKIRNEGGRATTPGTVYGRLTQGSVEGAKLGDCHAQLPPIAPGRTATVRCTVHASPDGQGWYQWVTFSPGWQGSDPAPLVRLLDRGYDLEWLDEDDHPVEVLTALGGLIADPGWTRKTVERTCAALVRADLIGDVAHLVASGRLAYRAADLAADVAAHRLTPAALTEAVRRADAGTDRVAVGTWRTGGHSYRADVIDAGRHQTVRVAQVDSSSASVAVQRIAALAGAVPAAPPGYAATLRVTLTPAVVALYRLGGADLRDALRRAGLTRVRLGAVRGLTVVGAGGRATDLRATDF
;
A
#
# COMPACT_ATOMS: atom_id res chain seq x y z
N MET A 1 -16.92 62.43 -90.02
CA MET A 1 -17.82 61.28 -90.21
C MET A 1 -17.51 60.25 -89.15
N THR A 2 -18.54 59.95 -88.38
CA THR A 2 -18.72 58.86 -87.40
C THR A 2 -18.18 57.52 -87.91
N GLY A 3 -17.72 56.55 -87.13
CA GLY A 3 -17.77 56.29 -85.71
C GLY A 3 -17.50 54.77 -85.50
N SER A 4 -16.98 54.42 -84.33
CA SER A 4 -16.91 53.09 -83.70
C SER A 4 -15.92 52.04 -84.25
N PRO A 5 -15.10 51.50 -83.35
CA PRO A 5 -15.11 50.05 -83.16
C PRO A 5 -15.27 49.62 -81.68
N VAL A 6 -15.80 48.41 -81.54
CA VAL A 6 -16.04 47.62 -80.31
C VAL A 6 -14.72 47.22 -79.63
N PRO A 7 -14.64 47.17 -78.28
CA PRO A 7 -13.48 46.61 -77.58
C PRO A 7 -13.71 45.16 -77.10
N THR A 8 -12.66 44.35 -77.18
CA THR A 8 -12.53 43.03 -76.55
C THR A 8 -11.73 43.10 -75.24
N VAL A 9 -12.13 42.23 -74.31
CA VAL A 9 -11.70 42.17 -72.91
C VAL A 9 -10.31 41.53 -72.75
N ARG A 10 -9.45 42.11 -71.89
CA ARG A 10 -8.32 41.40 -71.27
C ARG A 10 -8.15 41.79 -69.80
N SER A 11 -7.98 40.76 -68.97
CA SER A 11 -8.07 40.74 -67.52
C SER A 11 -6.84 41.28 -66.78
N ARG A 12 -7.10 42.03 -65.70
CA ARG A 12 -6.17 42.60 -64.72
C ARG A 12 -5.55 41.57 -63.77
N ARG A 13 -4.27 41.75 -63.44
CA ARG A 13 -3.67 41.41 -62.13
C ARG A 13 -2.63 42.48 -61.79
N TRP A 14 -2.78 43.17 -60.66
CA TRP A 14 -1.73 43.98 -60.00
C TRP A 14 -1.97 44.02 -58.47
N PRO A 15 -0.92 44.26 -57.64
CA PRO A 15 -0.79 43.75 -56.27
C PRO A 15 -1.09 44.78 -55.16
N TRP A 16 -1.47 44.29 -53.98
CA TRP A 16 -1.57 45.07 -52.73
C TRP A 16 -0.54 44.53 -51.71
N VAL A 17 0.53 45.27 -51.44
CA VAL A 17 1.56 44.90 -50.44
C VAL A 17 1.81 45.97 -49.36
N LEU A 18 1.14 47.12 -49.34
CA LEU A 18 1.52 48.20 -48.39
C LEU A 18 0.43 48.66 -47.43
N ALA A 19 -0.30 47.74 -46.77
CA ALA A 19 -1.32 48.14 -45.77
C ALA A 19 -1.39 47.30 -44.48
N LEU A 20 -0.40 46.46 -44.15
CA LEU A 20 -0.46 45.56 -42.98
C LEU A 20 0.72 45.65 -41.99
N GLY A 21 1.57 46.68 -42.08
CA GLY A 21 2.74 46.83 -41.19
C GLY A 21 2.47 47.52 -39.84
N GLY A 22 1.48 48.42 -39.77
CA GLY A 22 1.19 49.23 -38.58
C GLY A 22 0.58 48.46 -37.39
N PRO A 23 -0.48 47.66 -37.57
CA PRO A 23 -1.14 47.00 -36.45
C PRO A 23 -0.36 45.79 -35.91
N ALA A 24 0.44 45.12 -36.74
CA ALA A 24 1.26 43.99 -36.30
C ALA A 24 2.43 44.44 -35.40
N LEU A 25 3.06 45.58 -35.71
CA LEU A 25 4.13 46.13 -34.88
C LEU A 25 3.59 46.67 -33.55
N ALA A 26 2.44 47.34 -33.55
CA ALA A 26 1.77 47.80 -32.33
C ALA A 26 1.33 46.62 -31.44
N PHE A 27 0.85 45.52 -32.02
CA PHE A 27 0.47 44.31 -31.27
C PHE A 27 1.69 43.57 -30.70
N VAL A 28 2.81 43.51 -31.44
CA VAL A 28 4.06 42.92 -30.96
C VAL A 28 4.69 43.77 -29.86
N VAL A 29 4.65 45.10 -29.97
CA VAL A 29 5.13 46.02 -28.91
C VAL A 29 4.21 45.99 -27.69
N ALA A 30 2.89 45.93 -27.86
CA ALA A 30 1.95 45.74 -26.75
C ALA A 30 2.17 44.40 -26.04
N LEU A 31 2.35 43.30 -26.79
CA LEU A 31 2.71 42.00 -26.23
C LEU A 31 4.08 42.00 -25.56
N LEU A 32 5.09 42.71 -26.08
CA LEU A 32 6.40 42.85 -25.44
C LEU A 32 6.30 43.69 -24.17
N VAL A 33 5.50 44.75 -24.16
CA VAL A 33 5.27 45.56 -22.96
C VAL A 33 4.47 44.76 -21.92
N GLU A 34 3.53 43.91 -22.34
CA GLU A 34 2.67 43.11 -21.45
C GLU A 34 3.34 41.81 -20.94
N PHE A 35 4.20 41.18 -21.74
CA PHE A 35 4.91 39.94 -21.35
C PHE A 35 6.35 40.14 -20.87
N VAL A 36 7.01 41.25 -21.19
CA VAL A 36 8.42 41.48 -20.80
C VAL A 36 8.56 42.66 -19.85
N VAL A 37 7.87 43.77 -20.10
CA VAL A 37 8.05 45.01 -19.32
C VAL A 37 7.13 45.06 -18.10
N LEU A 38 5.87 44.61 -18.20
CA LEU A 38 4.90 44.59 -17.11
C LEU A 38 5.28 43.64 -15.96
N PRO A 39 5.88 42.44 -16.19
CA PRO A 39 6.44 41.63 -15.12
C PRO A 39 7.71 42.22 -14.48
N ALA A 40 8.48 43.02 -15.23
CA ALA A 40 9.66 43.71 -14.71
C ALA A 40 9.29 44.97 -13.88
N LEU A 41 8.14 45.59 -14.15
CA LEU A 41 7.64 46.79 -13.47
C LEU A 41 6.62 46.50 -12.36
N HIS A 42 5.99 45.33 -12.31
CA HIS A 42 5.11 44.89 -11.20
C HIS A 42 5.88 44.39 -9.96
N GLY A 43 7.01 45.05 -9.65
CA GLY A 43 7.74 44.83 -8.42
C GLY A 43 8.38 43.45 -8.36
N GLY A 44 9.64 43.38 -8.79
CA GLY A 44 10.57 42.40 -8.25
C GLY A 44 10.68 42.61 -6.75
N ALA A 45 9.71 42.09 -5.99
CA ALA A 45 9.83 41.97 -4.55
C ALA A 45 11.13 41.23 -4.31
N ALA A 46 12.07 41.87 -3.62
CA ALA A 46 13.31 41.23 -3.23
C ALA A 46 12.98 39.84 -2.69
N PRO A 47 13.69 38.78 -3.12
CA PRO A 47 13.38 37.42 -2.72
C PRO A 47 13.21 37.38 -1.20
N ALA A 48 12.05 36.92 -0.74
CA ALA A 48 11.70 36.98 0.67
C ALA A 48 12.82 36.32 1.49
N THR A 49 13.36 37.06 2.46
CA THR A 49 14.46 36.55 3.27
C THR A 49 14.00 35.30 4.03
N PRO A 50 14.89 34.35 4.35
CA PRO A 50 14.53 33.17 5.16
C PRO A 50 13.78 33.52 6.44
N ALA A 51 14.17 34.60 7.11
CA ALA A 51 13.50 35.11 8.30
C ALA A 51 12.08 35.66 8.01
N ALA A 52 11.84 36.27 6.86
CA ALA A 52 10.49 36.68 6.44
C ALA A 52 9.61 35.47 6.13
N LEU A 53 10.15 34.47 5.41
CA LEU A 53 9.45 33.21 5.12
C LEU A 53 9.15 32.41 6.39
N ALA A 54 10.10 32.31 7.33
CA ALA A 54 9.90 31.64 8.60
C ALA A 54 8.82 32.31 9.46
N ARG A 55 8.80 33.66 9.52
CA ARG A 55 7.72 34.40 10.20
C ARG A 55 6.35 34.16 9.55
N ALA A 56 6.29 34.23 8.23
CA ALA A 56 5.07 33.97 7.47
C ALA A 56 4.55 32.54 7.69
N GLY A 57 5.43 31.54 7.60
CA GLY A 57 5.11 30.13 7.89
C GLY A 57 4.69 29.89 9.34
N THR A 58 5.33 30.56 10.30
CA THR A 58 4.94 30.49 11.72
C THR A 58 3.51 30.99 11.93
N ALA A 59 3.16 32.14 11.33
CA ALA A 59 1.80 32.69 11.40
C ALA A 59 0.77 31.77 10.73
N ALA A 60 1.13 31.13 9.62
CA ALA A 60 0.30 30.13 8.95
C ALA A 60 -0.04 28.94 9.84
N LEU A 61 1.01 28.31 10.39
CA LEU A 61 0.90 27.09 11.16
C LEU A 61 0.12 27.29 12.44
N ARG A 62 0.28 28.44 13.09
CA ARG A 62 -0.52 28.80 14.28
C ARG A 62 -2.02 28.88 13.99
N ARG A 63 -2.40 29.24 12.76
CA ARG A 63 -3.80 29.32 12.31
C ARG A 63 -4.29 28.04 11.65
N ALA A 64 -3.40 27.10 11.32
CA ALA A 64 -3.75 25.88 10.63
C ALA A 64 -4.54 24.96 11.58
N PRO A 65 -5.78 24.56 11.23
CA PRO A 65 -6.58 23.69 12.08
C PRO A 65 -6.05 22.25 12.11
N ALA A 66 -5.34 21.85 11.05
CA ALA A 66 -4.69 20.56 10.92
C ALA A 66 -3.61 20.59 9.82
N LEU A 67 -2.72 19.60 9.87
CA LEU A 67 -1.67 19.35 8.88
C LEU A 67 -1.73 17.90 8.41
N ARG A 68 -1.32 17.66 7.16
CA ARG A 68 -1.02 16.34 6.62
C ARG A 68 0.49 16.21 6.41
N TYR A 69 1.04 15.09 6.85
CA TYR A 69 2.43 14.71 6.75
C TYR A 69 2.53 13.49 5.84
N VAL A 70 3.31 13.57 4.77
CA VAL A 70 3.57 12.42 3.88
C VAL A 70 5.05 12.28 3.67
N GLY A 71 5.63 11.12 3.98
CA GLY A 71 7.06 10.88 3.73
C GLY A 71 7.65 9.86 4.69
N ASP A 72 8.95 9.90 4.92
CA ASP A 72 9.66 8.85 5.66
C ASP A 72 10.08 9.32 7.05
N VAL A 73 10.00 8.42 8.02
CA VAL A 73 10.45 8.63 9.39
C VAL A 73 11.39 7.48 9.75
N LEU A 74 12.56 7.77 10.29
CA LEU A 74 13.44 6.78 10.90
C LEU A 74 12.93 6.50 12.32
N ALA A 75 12.29 5.34 12.49
CA ALA A 75 11.80 4.82 13.75
C ALA A 75 12.82 3.85 14.36
N GLY A 76 13.79 4.37 15.11
CA GLY A 76 14.94 3.59 15.59
C GLY A 76 15.95 3.38 14.46
N ASP A 77 16.12 2.13 14.02
CA ASP A 77 16.96 1.71 12.90
C ASP A 77 16.16 1.48 11.60
N ARG A 78 14.83 1.62 11.64
CA ARG A 78 13.93 1.32 10.52
C ARG A 78 13.37 2.57 9.90
N VAL A 79 13.29 2.59 8.58
CA VAL A 79 12.56 3.62 7.84
C VAL A 79 11.09 3.20 7.76
N VAL A 80 10.20 4.08 8.19
CA VAL A 80 8.74 3.91 8.11
C VAL A 80 8.20 5.03 7.24
N HIS A 81 7.50 4.65 6.18
CA HIS A 81 6.75 5.61 5.38
C HIS A 81 5.43 5.94 6.08
N VAL A 82 5.08 7.22 6.15
CA VAL A 82 3.91 7.72 6.86
C VAL A 82 3.05 8.60 5.94
N ASP A 83 1.72 8.48 6.07
CA ASP A 83 0.73 9.45 5.60
C ASP A 83 -0.22 9.76 6.76
N LEU A 84 0.10 10.81 7.51
CA LEU A 84 -0.57 11.19 8.75
C LEU A 84 -1.32 12.49 8.59
N ARG A 85 -2.47 12.61 9.24
CA ARG A 85 -3.19 13.87 9.45
C ARG A 85 -3.18 14.16 10.93
N VAL A 86 -2.72 15.35 11.31
CA VAL A 86 -2.56 15.79 12.70
C VAL A 86 -3.35 17.08 12.91
N THR A 87 -4.29 17.06 13.85
CA THR A 87 -5.09 18.25 14.20
C THR A 87 -4.29 19.23 15.07
N ALA A 88 -4.82 20.45 15.25
CA ALA A 88 -4.28 21.42 16.20
C ALA A 88 -4.17 20.86 17.64
N ALA A 89 -5.09 19.98 18.05
CA ALA A 89 -5.07 19.32 19.36
C ALA A 89 -4.05 18.15 19.43
N GLY A 90 -3.47 17.73 18.31
CA GLY A 90 -2.55 16.60 18.22
C GLY A 90 -3.21 15.26 17.92
N ASP A 91 -4.54 15.20 17.80
CA ASP A 91 -5.20 13.98 17.31
C ASP A 91 -4.65 13.64 15.93
N THR A 92 -4.12 12.42 15.79
CA THR A 92 -3.40 11.93 14.62
C THR A 92 -4.10 10.70 14.06
N VAL A 93 -4.28 10.65 12.75
CA VAL A 93 -4.75 9.47 12.02
C VAL A 93 -3.94 9.29 10.75
N GLY A 94 -3.61 8.07 10.39
CA GLY A 94 -2.92 7.83 9.13
C GLY A 94 -2.56 6.39 8.86
N THR A 95 -1.68 6.21 7.88
CA THR A 95 -1.10 4.92 7.55
C THR A 95 0.41 4.94 7.72
N LEU A 96 0.95 3.80 8.11
CA LEU A 96 2.38 3.50 8.23
C LEU A 96 2.69 2.36 7.27
N ARG A 97 3.85 2.39 6.60
CA ARG A 97 4.30 1.33 5.69
C ARG A 97 5.79 1.09 5.83
N LEU A 98 6.18 -0.18 5.78
CA LEU A 98 7.59 -0.56 5.80
C LEU A 98 8.11 -0.74 4.36
N PRO A 99 9.36 -0.36 4.08
CA PRO A 99 9.98 -0.62 2.78
C PRO A 99 10.06 -2.10 2.41
N THR A 100 10.18 -2.97 3.42
CA THR A 100 10.30 -4.42 3.29
C THR A 100 8.97 -5.14 3.10
N GLY A 101 7.86 -4.40 3.05
CA GLY A 101 6.51 -4.98 3.11
C GLY A 101 5.94 -4.90 4.53
N GLY A 102 4.61 -4.82 4.60
CA GLY A 102 3.87 -4.59 5.85
C GLY A 102 3.36 -3.15 5.97
N SER A 103 2.16 -3.03 6.50
CA SER A 103 1.42 -1.78 6.63
C SER A 103 0.60 -1.75 7.91
N ALA A 104 0.37 -0.54 8.42
CA ALA A 104 -0.50 -0.33 9.56
C ALA A 104 -1.33 0.94 9.42
N ARG A 105 -2.46 0.97 10.11
CA ARG A 105 -3.22 2.17 10.39
C ARG A 105 -2.84 2.69 11.77
N LEU A 106 -2.69 4.00 11.90
CA LEU A 106 -2.34 4.69 13.14
C LEU A 106 -3.51 5.58 13.58
N LEU A 107 -3.83 5.53 14.86
CA LEU A 107 -4.65 6.52 15.54
C LEU A 107 -3.95 6.95 16.83
N ALA A 108 -3.69 8.23 17.02
CA ALA A 108 -3.20 8.76 18.29
C ALA A 108 -4.13 9.88 18.77
N VAL A 109 -4.71 9.73 19.96
CA VAL A 109 -5.63 10.69 20.58
C VAL A 109 -5.27 10.89 22.06
N ALA A 110 -6.00 11.72 22.78
CA ALA A 110 -5.76 11.96 24.22
C ALA A 110 -5.66 10.66 25.06
N GLY A 111 -6.37 9.60 24.68
CA GLY A 111 -6.36 8.30 25.37
C GLY A 111 -5.19 7.37 25.05
N GLY A 112 -4.35 7.69 24.06
CA GLY A 112 -3.18 6.89 23.69
C GLY A 112 -2.98 6.75 22.18
N THR A 113 -2.05 5.87 21.82
CA THR A 113 -1.73 5.49 20.44
C THR A 113 -2.17 4.07 20.17
N TYR A 114 -2.88 3.89 19.07
CA TYR A 114 -3.48 2.66 18.61
C TYR A 114 -2.99 2.37 17.20
N VAL A 115 -2.69 1.09 16.96
CA VAL A 115 -2.10 0.63 15.71
C VAL A 115 -2.83 -0.61 15.27
N ASP A 116 -3.31 -0.61 14.05
CA ASP A 116 -3.86 -1.78 13.38
C ASP A 116 -2.91 -2.16 12.24
N GLY A 117 -1.98 -3.05 12.55
CA GLY A 117 -0.97 -3.53 11.62
C GLY A 117 -1.37 -4.85 10.99
N ASP A 118 -0.93 -5.06 9.75
CA ASP A 118 -0.94 -6.39 9.15
C ASP A 118 0.20 -7.29 9.71
N ARG A 119 0.25 -8.53 9.25
CA ARG A 119 1.26 -9.51 9.67
C ARG A 119 2.68 -9.01 9.40
N GLY A 120 2.95 -8.50 8.19
CA GLY A 120 4.28 -7.98 7.82
C GLY A 120 4.73 -6.84 8.74
N TRP A 121 3.80 -5.96 9.12
CA TRP A 121 4.05 -4.91 10.09
C TRP A 121 4.46 -5.48 11.46
N TRP A 122 3.67 -6.41 12.01
CA TRP A 122 3.96 -6.96 13.33
C TRP A 122 5.16 -7.91 13.37
N LEU A 123 5.43 -8.66 12.31
CA LEU A 123 6.65 -9.48 12.21
C LEU A 123 7.90 -8.62 12.38
N SER A 124 7.88 -7.40 11.83
CA SER A 124 9.00 -6.47 11.94
C SER A 124 9.17 -5.84 13.33
N LEU A 125 8.13 -5.89 14.18
CA LEU A 125 8.03 -5.15 15.45
C LEU A 125 8.01 -6.05 16.69
N ALA A 126 7.28 -7.15 16.60
CA ALA A 126 6.93 -8.06 17.68
C ALA A 126 6.60 -9.43 17.07
N ALA A 127 7.62 -10.08 16.47
CA ALA A 127 7.46 -11.34 15.75
C ALA A 127 6.71 -12.41 16.57
N ASP A 128 7.02 -12.50 17.86
CA ASP A 128 6.41 -13.41 18.86
C ASP A 128 4.91 -13.18 19.10
N ARG A 129 4.37 -12.05 18.68
CA ARG A 129 2.96 -11.64 18.93
C ARG A 129 2.18 -11.37 17.67
N THR A 130 2.81 -11.56 16.52
CA THR A 130 2.29 -11.17 15.21
C THR A 130 0.88 -11.69 14.98
N GLY A 131 0.64 -12.98 15.15
CA GLY A 131 -0.67 -13.53 14.80
C GLY A 131 -1.80 -13.16 15.76
N ILE A 132 -1.50 -12.44 16.85
CA ILE A 132 -2.50 -11.87 17.77
C ILE A 132 -2.75 -10.40 17.46
N MET A 133 -1.72 -9.70 16.99
CA MET A 133 -1.84 -8.26 16.74
C MET A 133 -2.31 -7.97 15.31
N ALA A 134 -2.07 -8.88 14.37
CA ALA A 134 -2.42 -8.71 12.96
C ALA A 134 -3.93 -8.55 12.75
N GLY A 135 -4.32 -7.49 12.06
CA GLY A 135 -5.73 -7.18 11.73
C GLY A 135 -6.57 -6.65 12.90
N HIS A 136 -5.94 -6.36 14.05
CA HIS A 136 -6.61 -5.81 15.22
C HIS A 136 -6.03 -4.44 15.60
N TRP A 137 -6.91 -3.52 16.00
CA TRP A 137 -6.48 -2.27 16.62
C TRP A 137 -5.92 -2.54 18.02
N VAL A 138 -4.61 -2.39 18.18
CA VAL A 138 -3.89 -2.62 19.43
C VAL A 138 -3.44 -1.30 20.06
N SER A 139 -3.73 -1.11 21.35
CA SER A 139 -3.19 -0.01 22.16
C SER A 139 -1.87 -0.38 22.83
N GLY A 140 -0.97 0.59 23.02
CA GLY A 140 0.26 0.37 23.81
C GLY A 140 1.32 -0.48 23.10
N ALA A 141 1.23 -0.58 21.77
CA ALA A 141 2.25 -1.19 20.94
C ALA A 141 3.64 -0.54 21.19
N PRO A 142 4.74 -1.28 20.98
CA PRO A 142 6.08 -0.70 20.97
C PRO A 142 6.10 0.57 20.13
N SER A 143 6.88 1.57 20.54
CA SER A 143 6.88 2.88 19.88
C SER A 143 7.05 2.75 18.35
N VAL A 144 5.94 2.89 17.63
CA VAL A 144 5.88 2.67 16.17
C VAL A 144 6.65 3.70 15.35
N LEU A 145 6.96 4.85 15.94
CA LEU A 145 7.73 5.93 15.30
C LEU A 145 9.04 6.23 16.06
N GLY A 146 9.63 5.23 16.72
CA GLY A 146 10.98 5.34 17.32
C GLY A 146 11.15 6.43 18.39
N GLY A 147 10.13 6.67 19.20
CA GLY A 147 10.07 7.66 20.28
C GLY A 147 9.31 8.93 19.88
N LEU A 148 9.00 9.11 18.59
CA LEU A 148 8.23 10.25 18.12
C LEU A 148 6.75 10.08 18.51
N ASP A 149 6.27 10.88 19.48
CA ASP A 149 4.83 11.02 19.73
C ASP A 149 4.26 12.04 18.73
N PRO A 150 3.50 11.59 17.71
CA PRO A 150 2.94 12.50 16.71
C PRO A 150 1.98 13.51 17.34
N ARG A 151 1.38 13.17 18.50
CA ARG A 151 0.46 14.07 19.19
C ARG A 151 1.15 15.28 19.74
N THR A 152 2.44 15.27 20.04
CA THR A 152 3.14 16.44 20.59
C THR A 152 4.10 17.04 19.57
N ALA A 153 4.83 16.19 18.85
CA ALA A 153 5.88 16.61 17.93
C ALA A 153 5.34 17.14 16.58
N LEU A 154 4.21 16.63 16.11
CA LEU A 154 3.65 16.95 14.78
C LEU A 154 2.43 17.88 14.85
N ARG A 155 2.22 18.58 15.96
CA ARG A 155 1.16 19.61 16.03
C ARG A 155 1.54 20.84 15.19
N PRO A 156 0.56 21.55 14.60
CA PRO A 156 0.81 22.83 13.95
C PRO A 156 1.57 23.83 14.84
N ALA A 157 1.21 23.93 16.12
CA ALA A 157 1.89 24.79 17.08
C ALA A 157 3.35 24.39 17.37
N ALA A 158 3.65 23.08 17.39
CA ALA A 158 5.01 22.57 17.60
C ALA A 158 5.91 22.91 16.41
N LEU A 159 5.41 22.71 15.18
CA LEU A 159 6.13 23.09 13.97
C LEU A 159 6.31 24.61 13.87
N ALA A 160 5.31 25.39 14.28
CA ALA A 160 5.41 26.84 14.36
C ALA A 160 6.48 27.29 15.37
N ALA A 161 6.58 26.64 16.52
CA ALA A 161 7.61 26.92 17.51
C ALA A 161 9.01 26.60 16.95
N ALA A 162 9.17 25.48 16.25
CA ALA A 162 10.43 25.11 15.60
C ALA A 162 10.86 26.12 14.52
N LEU A 163 9.92 26.66 13.73
CA LEU A 163 10.23 27.74 12.77
C LEU A 163 10.53 29.07 13.46
N GLY A 164 9.93 29.33 14.62
CA GLY A 164 10.20 30.51 15.42
C GLY A 164 11.63 30.61 15.95
N THR A 165 12.41 29.51 15.93
CA THR A 165 13.82 29.51 16.36
C THR A 165 14.80 29.87 15.25
N VAL A 166 14.32 30.15 14.04
CA VAL A 166 15.16 30.60 12.92
C VAL A 166 15.75 31.97 13.25
N PRO A 167 17.08 32.13 13.30
CA PRO A 167 17.71 33.40 13.63
C PRO A 167 17.27 34.53 12.68
N ALA A 168 17.06 35.74 13.21
CA ALA A 168 16.69 36.90 12.38
C ALA A 168 17.72 37.21 11.28
N GLY A 169 19.00 36.88 11.52
CA GLY A 169 20.10 37.00 10.58
C GLY A 169 20.37 35.75 9.72
N ALA A 170 19.49 34.74 9.73
CA ALA A 170 19.66 33.53 8.93
C ALA A 170 19.73 33.91 7.43
N ARG A 171 20.91 33.71 6.84
CA ARG A 171 21.10 33.83 5.40
C ARG A 171 20.56 32.59 4.74
N ALA A 172 20.00 32.74 3.53
CA ALA A 172 19.68 31.58 2.72
C ALA A 172 20.98 30.80 2.54
N ALA A 173 20.96 29.48 2.74
CA ALA A 173 22.15 28.68 2.49
C ALA A 173 22.65 29.02 1.09
N THR A 174 23.86 29.55 0.97
CA THR A 174 24.49 29.92 -0.30
C THR A 174 24.72 28.65 -1.09
N GLY A 175 23.72 28.26 -1.88
CA GLY A 175 23.68 27.04 -2.67
C GLY A 175 22.59 27.15 -3.73
N ARG A 176 22.74 26.38 -4.82
CA ARG A 176 21.83 26.36 -5.98
C ARG A 176 20.36 26.45 -5.57
N ALA A 177 19.56 27.19 -6.35
CA ALA A 177 18.11 27.19 -6.27
C ALA A 177 17.60 25.76 -6.10
N THR A 178 17.11 25.45 -4.91
CA THR A 178 16.66 24.09 -4.61
C THR A 178 15.22 24.00 -5.05
N ARG A 179 14.90 23.03 -5.90
CA ARG A 179 13.52 22.68 -6.24
C ARG A 179 13.18 21.38 -5.54
N LEU A 180 12.02 21.34 -4.89
CA LEU A 180 11.38 20.10 -4.42
C LEU A 180 10.13 19.92 -5.26
N GLY A 181 9.96 18.78 -5.93
CA GLY A 181 8.72 18.57 -6.67
C GLY A 181 8.49 19.55 -7.85
N GLY A 182 9.53 20.09 -8.50
CA GLY A 182 9.41 21.17 -9.49
C GLY A 182 9.19 22.57 -8.89
N THR A 183 9.06 22.63 -7.57
CA THR A 183 8.64 23.81 -6.83
C THR A 183 9.86 24.48 -6.18
N PRO A 184 10.13 25.77 -6.44
CA PRO A 184 11.28 26.45 -5.87
C PRO A 184 11.12 26.57 -4.35
N VAL A 185 12.09 26.07 -3.59
CA VAL A 185 12.09 26.10 -2.13
C VAL A 185 13.30 26.85 -1.59
N THR A 186 13.10 27.49 -0.43
CA THR A 186 14.18 28.13 0.33
C THR A 186 14.51 27.27 1.55
N PRO A 187 15.73 26.71 1.65
CA PRO A 187 16.16 25.98 2.83
C PRO A 187 16.36 26.95 4.01
N VAL A 188 15.89 26.56 5.18
CA VAL A 188 15.99 27.30 6.43
C VAL A 188 16.43 26.34 7.52
N THR A 189 17.61 26.58 8.09
CA THR A 189 18.13 25.78 9.21
C THR A 189 17.68 26.39 10.52
N THR A 190 17.04 25.57 11.34
CA THR A 190 16.59 25.92 12.70
C THR A 190 17.77 25.89 13.68
N SER A 191 17.60 26.47 14.88
CA SER A 191 18.64 26.44 15.92
C SER A 191 19.02 25.02 16.39
N THR A 192 18.17 24.02 16.14
CA THR A 192 18.43 22.60 16.46
C THR A 192 19.21 21.88 15.36
N GLY A 193 19.58 22.56 14.29
CA GLY A 193 20.28 21.99 13.13
C GLY A 193 19.36 21.30 12.11
N ALA A 194 18.04 21.26 12.34
CA ALA A 194 17.10 20.73 11.35
C ALA A 194 16.94 21.71 10.18
N THR A 195 17.03 21.22 8.94
CA THR A 195 16.81 22.03 7.74
C THR A 195 15.39 21.83 7.24
N LEU A 196 14.59 22.90 7.22
CA LEU A 196 13.23 22.96 6.66
C LEU A 196 13.29 23.61 5.28
N TYR A 197 12.50 23.14 4.33
CA TYR A 197 12.43 23.75 3.00
C TYR A 197 11.10 24.48 2.89
N LEU A 198 11.10 25.75 2.48
CA LEU A 198 9.90 26.58 2.46
C LEU A 198 9.53 26.94 1.01
N HIS A 199 8.27 26.74 0.62
CA HIS A 199 7.72 27.17 -0.67
C HIS A 199 6.63 28.23 -0.49
N GLY A 200 6.72 29.34 -1.24
CA GLY A 200 5.62 30.29 -1.42
C GLY A 200 5.18 31.07 -0.16
N THR A 201 4.11 31.86 -0.29
CA THR A 201 3.45 32.53 0.84
C THR A 201 2.67 31.51 1.69
N VAL A 202 2.77 31.63 3.02
CA VAL A 202 1.93 31.17 4.16
C VAL A 202 1.18 29.80 4.02
N THR A 203 0.52 29.45 2.93
CA THR A 203 -0.43 28.31 2.84
C THR A 203 0.13 26.97 2.38
N ALA A 204 1.41 26.86 2.00
CA ALA A 204 2.02 25.58 1.60
C ALA A 204 3.42 25.44 2.22
N LEU A 205 3.45 25.14 3.51
CA LEU A 205 4.72 24.88 4.18
C LEU A 205 5.18 23.45 3.87
N ASP A 206 5.92 23.24 2.79
CA ASP A 206 6.55 21.94 2.49
C ASP A 206 7.80 21.70 3.34
N ALA A 207 7.63 21.74 4.66
CA ALA A 207 8.74 21.64 5.59
C ALA A 207 9.21 20.19 5.75
N ARG A 208 10.24 19.83 4.99
CA ARG A 208 11.01 18.62 5.27
C ARG A 208 11.74 18.76 6.59
N LEU A 209 11.36 17.98 7.60
CA LEU A 209 12.11 17.85 8.86
C LEU A 209 13.39 17.03 8.64
N ALA A 210 14.44 17.62 8.06
CA ALA A 210 15.72 16.93 7.90
C ALA A 210 16.56 17.02 9.18
N GLY A 211 16.43 16.01 10.04
CA GLY A 211 17.37 15.65 11.12
C GLY A 211 17.78 14.19 10.96
N ARG A 212 18.35 13.53 11.99
CA ARG A 212 18.65 12.08 11.92
C ARG A 212 17.41 11.22 11.58
N TYR A 213 16.18 11.75 11.69
CA TYR A 213 14.98 10.92 11.83
C TYR A 213 13.80 11.14 10.86
N ALA A 214 13.79 12.08 9.90
CA ALA A 214 12.61 12.24 9.01
C ALA A 214 12.85 12.93 7.65
N ALA A 215 11.93 12.73 6.72
CA ALA A 215 11.78 13.44 5.45
C ALA A 215 10.30 13.50 5.08
N LEU A 216 9.59 14.58 5.47
CA LEU A 216 8.14 14.69 5.38
C LEU A 216 7.71 15.90 4.54
N ASP A 217 6.78 15.69 3.61
CA ASP A 217 6.01 16.74 2.96
C ASP A 217 4.89 17.18 3.92
N VAL A 218 4.71 18.50 4.11
CA VAL A 218 3.72 19.04 5.05
C VAL A 218 2.70 19.93 4.32
N THR A 219 1.41 19.68 4.52
CA THR A 219 0.34 20.45 3.85
C THR A 219 -0.80 20.79 4.82
N PRO A 220 -1.31 22.04 4.84
CA PRO A 220 -2.51 22.37 5.60
C PRO A 220 -3.73 21.58 5.15
N VAL A 221 -4.55 21.17 6.12
CA VAL A 221 -5.81 20.47 5.87
C VAL A 221 -6.95 21.27 6.49
N GLY A 222 -8.05 21.44 5.76
CA GLY A 222 -9.25 22.10 6.28
C GLY A 222 -9.80 21.41 7.53
N ARG A 223 -10.36 22.20 8.45
CA ARG A 223 -10.86 21.73 9.76
C ARG A 223 -11.80 20.54 9.63
N ASP A 224 -12.76 20.60 8.71
CA ASP A 224 -13.78 19.56 8.55
C ASP A 224 -13.21 18.25 8.03
N THR A 225 -12.24 18.31 7.11
CA THR A 225 -11.57 17.11 6.57
C THR A 225 -10.78 16.40 7.67
N ALA A 226 -10.06 17.17 8.50
CA ALA A 226 -9.34 16.60 9.63
C ALA A 226 -10.28 16.05 10.71
N ALA A 227 -11.35 16.79 11.05
CA ALA A 227 -12.34 16.36 12.02
C ALA A 227 -13.07 15.07 11.58
N ARG A 228 -13.47 14.97 10.30
CA ARG A 228 -14.07 13.75 9.74
C ARG A 228 -13.11 12.55 9.80
N ALA A 229 -11.84 12.77 9.46
CA ALA A 229 -10.83 11.71 9.51
C ALA A 229 -10.62 11.19 10.94
N VAL A 230 -10.51 12.09 11.92
CA VAL A 230 -10.41 11.72 13.34
C VAL A 230 -11.68 11.03 13.83
N ALA A 231 -12.87 11.52 13.49
CA ALA A 231 -14.12 10.90 13.89
C ALA A 231 -14.30 9.48 13.31
N ALA A 232 -13.94 9.29 12.03
CA ALA A 232 -13.96 7.98 11.39
C ALA A 232 -12.97 7.02 12.06
N ALA A 233 -11.76 7.48 12.36
CA ALA A 233 -10.76 6.67 13.05
C ALA A 233 -11.16 6.36 14.49
N ARG A 234 -11.77 7.30 15.23
CA ARG A 234 -12.32 7.05 16.57
C ARG A 234 -13.42 5.99 16.55
N ARG A 235 -14.28 5.98 15.53
CA ARG A 235 -15.29 4.91 15.35
C ARG A 235 -14.62 3.56 15.04
N ALA A 236 -13.64 3.54 14.15
CA ALA A 236 -12.85 2.33 13.89
C ALA A 236 -12.08 1.84 15.12
N ALA A 237 -11.68 2.76 15.99
CA ALA A 237 -11.01 2.47 17.24
C ALA A 237 -11.96 2.25 18.42
N ALA A 238 -13.27 2.40 18.25
CA ALA A 238 -14.22 1.97 19.27
C ALA A 238 -14.19 0.44 19.46
N THR A 239 -13.67 -0.28 18.46
CA THR A 239 -13.36 -1.71 18.54
C THR A 239 -11.92 -1.98 18.98
N VAL A 240 -11.18 -0.96 19.48
CA VAL A 240 -9.84 -1.16 20.03
C VAL A 240 -9.93 -2.19 21.14
N GLN A 241 -9.13 -3.22 20.99
CA GLN A 241 -8.86 -4.15 22.06
C GLN A 241 -7.51 -3.74 22.64
N ARG A 242 -7.44 -3.60 23.96
CA ARG A 242 -6.12 -3.57 24.58
C ARG A 242 -5.46 -4.91 24.29
N TYR A 243 -4.15 -4.91 24.10
CA TYR A 243 -3.41 -6.12 23.79
C TYR A 243 -3.71 -7.25 24.81
N ASP A 244 -3.77 -6.91 26.09
CA ASP A 244 -4.10 -7.82 27.20
C ASP A 244 -5.58 -8.23 27.27
N THR A 245 -6.43 -7.68 26.39
CA THR A 245 -7.85 -8.02 26.23
C THR A 245 -8.16 -8.72 24.91
N LEU A 246 -7.18 -8.85 24.01
CA LEU A 246 -7.33 -9.66 22.80
C LEU A 246 -7.66 -11.11 23.22
N PRO A 247 -8.54 -11.83 22.50
CA PRO A 247 -8.78 -13.25 22.74
C PRO A 247 -7.46 -14.03 22.68
N ALA A 248 -7.35 -15.08 23.50
CA ALA A 248 -6.14 -15.90 23.48
C ALA A 248 -5.92 -16.54 22.10
N ARG A 249 -4.68 -16.52 21.59
CA ARG A 249 -4.30 -17.32 20.42
C ARG A 249 -3.53 -18.53 20.88
N TYR A 250 -3.98 -19.69 20.44
CA TYR A 250 -3.38 -20.97 20.74
C TYR A 250 -2.64 -21.52 19.53
N VAL A 251 -1.55 -22.24 19.77
CA VAL A 251 -0.79 -23.00 18.76
C VAL A 251 -0.41 -24.36 19.31
N SER A 252 -0.37 -25.39 18.47
CA SER A 252 0.17 -26.69 18.85
C SER A 252 1.70 -26.63 18.86
N VAL A 253 2.32 -27.20 19.88
CA VAL A 253 3.79 -27.25 20.02
C VAL A 253 4.32 -28.64 19.74
N SER A 254 3.57 -29.67 20.16
CA SER A 254 3.95 -31.08 20.01
C SER A 254 2.75 -31.98 20.30
N GLY A 255 2.67 -33.13 19.65
CA GLY A 255 1.67 -34.16 19.91
C GLY A 255 2.31 -35.54 20.06
N THR A 256 1.71 -36.39 20.88
CA THR A 256 1.99 -37.83 20.90
C THR A 256 0.69 -38.62 20.97
N GLY A 257 0.56 -39.61 20.09
CA GLY A 257 -0.60 -40.49 20.00
C GLY A 257 -0.29 -41.92 20.44
N SER A 258 -1.30 -42.58 21.00
CA SER A 258 -1.30 -44.03 21.24
C SER A 258 -2.67 -44.63 20.99
N CYS A 259 -2.70 -45.88 20.53
CA CYS A 259 -3.94 -46.64 20.37
C CYS A 259 -3.90 -47.91 21.21
N ASP A 260 -5.05 -48.27 21.76
CA ASP A 260 -5.36 -49.59 22.28
C ASP A 260 -6.40 -50.28 21.38
N GLY A 261 -6.80 -51.51 21.70
CA GLY A 261 -7.74 -52.28 20.88
C GLY A 261 -9.16 -51.68 20.79
N SER A 262 -9.47 -50.62 21.53
CA SER A 262 -10.80 -50.03 21.65
C SER A 262 -10.85 -48.51 21.47
N SER A 263 -9.70 -47.84 21.57
CA SER A 263 -9.60 -46.39 21.49
C SER A 263 -8.22 -45.94 21.03
N CYS A 264 -8.19 -44.76 20.41
CA CYS A 264 -6.94 -44.03 20.21
C CYS A 264 -7.00 -42.73 20.99
N THR A 265 -5.88 -42.37 21.62
CA THR A 265 -5.70 -41.12 22.33
C THR A 265 -4.56 -40.32 21.70
N GLU A 266 -4.78 -39.03 21.46
CA GLU A 266 -3.75 -38.04 21.20
C GLU A 266 -3.56 -37.13 22.42
N THR A 267 -2.30 -36.85 22.77
CA THR A 267 -1.91 -35.90 23.80
C THR A 267 -1.15 -34.75 23.17
N VAL A 268 -1.72 -33.55 23.22
CA VAL A 268 -1.18 -32.37 22.51
C VAL A 268 -0.81 -31.29 23.50
N LYS A 269 0.39 -30.74 23.33
CA LYS A 269 0.86 -29.57 24.06
C LYS A 269 0.49 -28.32 23.28
N ILE A 270 -0.39 -27.50 23.85
CA ILE A 270 -0.85 -26.25 23.28
C ILE A 270 -0.18 -25.08 24.01
N ARG A 271 0.33 -24.09 23.27
CA ARG A 271 0.85 -22.82 23.79
C ARG A 271 -0.17 -21.71 23.58
N ASN A 272 -0.38 -20.85 24.58
CA ASN A 272 -1.00 -19.55 24.36
C ASN A 272 0.08 -18.55 23.93
N GLU A 273 0.04 -18.06 22.70
CA GLU A 273 1.01 -17.07 22.21
C GLU A 273 0.77 -15.67 22.78
N GLY A 274 -0.41 -15.44 23.37
CA GLY A 274 -0.81 -14.16 23.96
C GLY A 274 -2.32 -13.91 23.87
N GLY A 275 -2.75 -12.78 24.42
CA GLY A 275 -4.17 -12.53 24.66
C GLY A 275 -4.70 -13.25 25.90
N ARG A 276 -5.85 -12.80 26.40
CA ARG A 276 -6.44 -13.31 27.64
C ARG A 276 -7.46 -14.39 27.35
N ALA A 277 -7.21 -15.58 27.91
CA ALA A 277 -8.16 -16.68 27.92
C ALA A 277 -9.34 -16.34 28.86
N THR A 278 -10.46 -15.86 28.30
CA THR A 278 -11.66 -15.47 29.06
C THR A 278 -12.72 -16.58 29.16
N THR A 279 -12.63 -17.55 28.26
CA THR A 279 -13.42 -18.77 28.10
C THR A 279 -12.50 -19.95 27.77
N PRO A 280 -12.92 -21.20 28.02
CA PRO A 280 -12.19 -22.38 27.55
C PRO A 280 -12.07 -22.40 26.02
N GLY A 281 -10.90 -22.78 25.51
CA GLY A 281 -10.74 -23.11 24.08
C GLY A 281 -11.21 -24.54 23.80
N THR A 282 -11.19 -24.97 22.54
CA THR A 282 -11.44 -26.36 22.17
C THR A 282 -10.35 -26.84 21.21
N VAL A 283 -9.72 -27.95 21.54
CA VAL A 283 -8.84 -28.69 20.63
C VAL A 283 -9.70 -29.72 19.91
N TYR A 284 -9.58 -29.78 18.59
CA TYR A 284 -10.24 -30.79 17.76
C TYR A 284 -9.19 -31.76 17.24
N GLY A 285 -9.48 -33.05 17.35
CA GLY A 285 -8.63 -34.12 16.85
C GLY A 285 -9.41 -35.02 15.92
N ARG A 286 -8.79 -35.41 14.81
CA ARG A 286 -9.33 -36.41 13.87
C ARG A 286 -8.38 -37.58 13.74
N LEU A 287 -8.95 -38.78 13.80
CA LEU A 287 -8.26 -40.03 13.56
C LEU A 287 -8.62 -40.58 12.18
N THR A 288 -7.62 -40.84 11.35
CA THR A 288 -7.78 -41.48 10.04
C THR A 288 -6.93 -42.74 9.92
N GLN A 289 -7.37 -43.68 9.09
CA GLN A 289 -6.65 -44.93 8.81
C GLN A 289 -5.62 -44.75 7.69
N GLY A 290 -4.36 -45.13 7.92
CA GLY A 290 -3.30 -44.91 6.94
C GLY A 290 -2.97 -43.42 6.89
N SER A 291 -3.38 -42.71 5.84
CA SER A 291 -3.10 -41.28 5.65
C SER A 291 -4.25 -40.36 6.09
N VAL A 292 -4.08 -39.04 6.01
CA VAL A 292 -5.16 -38.04 6.17
C VAL A 292 -6.29 -38.22 5.14
N GLU A 293 -6.01 -38.79 3.98
CA GLU A 293 -7.02 -39.16 2.98
C GLU A 293 -7.74 -40.48 3.29
N GLY A 294 -7.30 -41.19 4.33
CA GLY A 294 -7.84 -42.45 4.77
C GLY A 294 -9.27 -42.38 5.28
N ALA A 295 -9.88 -43.55 5.49
CA ALA A 295 -11.19 -43.63 6.11
C ALA A 295 -11.14 -42.96 7.49
N LYS A 296 -12.06 -42.00 7.71
CA LYS A 296 -12.28 -41.36 9.00
C LYS A 296 -12.72 -42.44 10.00
N LEU A 297 -11.90 -42.66 11.03
CA LEU A 297 -12.21 -43.59 12.11
C LEU A 297 -13.01 -42.92 13.22
N GLY A 298 -12.79 -41.62 13.44
CA GLY A 298 -13.61 -40.82 14.33
C GLY A 298 -13.00 -39.45 14.61
N ASP A 299 -13.77 -38.65 15.34
CA ASP A 299 -13.36 -37.33 15.79
C ASP A 299 -13.43 -37.27 17.32
N CYS A 300 -12.59 -36.42 17.90
CA CYS A 300 -12.68 -36.07 19.30
C CYS A 300 -12.55 -34.55 19.46
N HIS A 301 -13.08 -34.06 20.57
CA HIS A 301 -12.91 -32.68 20.99
C HIS A 301 -12.52 -32.68 22.46
N ALA A 302 -11.63 -31.77 22.83
CA ALA A 302 -11.17 -31.63 24.19
C ALA A 302 -11.16 -30.16 24.58
N GLN A 303 -11.71 -29.87 25.76
CA GLN A 303 -11.70 -28.51 26.28
C GLN A 303 -10.27 -28.11 26.66
N LEU A 304 -9.85 -26.97 26.15
CA LEU A 304 -8.59 -26.35 26.49
C LEU A 304 -8.81 -25.48 27.73
N PRO A 305 -8.16 -25.77 28.88
CA PRO A 305 -8.25 -24.91 30.04
C PRO A 305 -7.69 -23.52 29.70
N PRO A 306 -8.09 -22.45 30.41
CA PRO A 306 -7.46 -21.15 30.25
C PRO A 306 -5.95 -21.22 30.47
N ILE A 307 -5.17 -20.99 29.42
CA ILE A 307 -3.70 -20.92 29.48
C ILE A 307 -3.28 -19.46 29.54
N ALA A 308 -2.39 -19.11 30.47
CA ALA A 308 -1.83 -17.76 30.53
C ALA A 308 -0.90 -17.48 29.31
N PRO A 309 -0.76 -16.22 28.87
CA PRO A 309 0.16 -15.83 27.80
C PRO A 309 1.58 -16.41 27.96
N GLY A 310 2.12 -16.98 26.89
CA GLY A 310 3.45 -17.61 26.84
C GLY A 310 3.54 -18.96 27.56
N ARG A 311 2.46 -19.45 28.18
CA ARG A 311 2.44 -20.75 28.86
C ARG A 311 1.90 -21.83 27.95
N THR A 312 2.10 -23.08 28.37
CA THR A 312 1.60 -24.27 27.68
C THR A 312 0.69 -25.08 28.59
N ALA A 313 -0.29 -25.76 28.02
CA ALA A 313 -1.03 -26.82 28.69
C ALA A 313 -1.12 -28.04 27.78
N THR A 314 -1.26 -29.20 28.39
CA THR A 314 -1.43 -30.46 27.70
C THR A 314 -2.90 -30.83 27.69
N VAL A 315 -3.42 -31.19 26.52
CA VAL A 315 -4.81 -31.62 26.33
C VAL A 315 -4.81 -33.00 25.72
N ARG A 316 -5.75 -33.83 26.18
CA ARG A 316 -5.92 -35.21 25.74
C ARG A 316 -7.24 -35.34 24.97
N CYS A 317 -7.19 -35.96 23.81
CA CYS A 317 -8.32 -36.16 22.92
C CYS A 317 -8.41 -37.65 22.54
N THR A 318 -9.54 -38.29 22.81
CA THR A 318 -9.71 -39.74 22.62
C THR A 318 -10.82 -40.04 21.63
N VAL A 319 -10.52 -40.82 20.61
CA VAL A 319 -11.47 -41.38 19.65
C VAL A 319 -11.74 -42.83 20.06
N HIS A 320 -13.01 -43.14 20.32
CA HIS A 320 -13.45 -44.50 20.60
C HIS A 320 -13.78 -45.21 19.29
N ALA A 321 -12.74 -45.72 18.63
CA ALA A 321 -12.85 -46.58 17.46
C ALA A 321 -11.90 -47.77 17.67
N SER A 322 -12.41 -48.99 17.45
CA SER A 322 -11.54 -50.17 17.45
C SER A 322 -10.71 -50.13 16.17
N PRO A 323 -9.38 -50.03 16.26
CA PRO A 323 -8.55 -50.07 15.09
C PRO A 323 -8.46 -51.54 14.64
N ASP A 324 -9.35 -51.96 13.75
CA ASP A 324 -9.39 -53.33 13.22
C ASP A 324 -8.14 -53.61 12.36
N GLY A 325 -7.02 -53.95 12.99
CA GLY A 325 -5.84 -54.53 12.33
C GLY A 325 -4.55 -53.70 12.31
N GLN A 326 -3.52 -54.30 11.69
CA GLN A 326 -2.12 -53.83 11.59
C GLN A 326 -1.93 -52.60 10.68
N GLY A 327 -2.82 -51.61 10.76
CA GLY A 327 -2.66 -50.31 10.10
C GLY A 327 -1.85 -49.33 10.95
N TRP A 328 -1.16 -48.40 10.30
CA TRP A 328 -0.69 -47.17 10.97
C TRP A 328 -1.84 -46.16 10.95
N TYR A 329 -1.93 -45.35 12.01
CA TYR A 329 -2.99 -44.37 12.22
C TYR A 329 -2.41 -42.98 12.26
N GLN A 330 -3.15 -42.01 11.74
CA GLN A 330 -2.72 -40.62 11.72
C GLN A 330 -3.67 -39.74 12.52
N TRP A 331 -3.07 -38.90 13.35
CA TRP A 331 -3.76 -37.86 14.09
C TRP A 331 -3.56 -36.53 13.38
N VAL A 332 -4.67 -35.88 13.07
CA VAL A 332 -4.66 -34.47 12.71
C VAL A 332 -5.26 -33.72 13.89
N THR A 333 -4.38 -33.08 14.67
CA THR A 333 -4.83 -32.12 15.68
C THR A 333 -4.92 -30.78 15.00
N PHE A 334 -5.95 -30.03 15.35
CA PHE A 334 -6.09 -28.65 14.92
C PHE A 334 -5.95 -27.73 16.11
N SER A 335 -5.00 -26.80 16.02
CA SER A 335 -4.93 -25.68 16.94
C SER A 335 -6.29 -24.95 16.95
N PRO A 336 -6.82 -24.54 18.12
CA PRO A 336 -8.02 -23.72 18.18
C PRO A 336 -7.87 -22.39 17.43
N GLY A 337 -6.64 -22.01 17.05
CA GLY A 337 -6.31 -20.71 16.50
C GLY A 337 -6.67 -19.64 17.53
N TRP A 338 -7.64 -18.80 17.20
CA TRP A 338 -8.16 -17.82 18.12
C TRP A 338 -9.21 -18.40 19.04
N GLN A 339 -9.18 -18.00 20.30
CA GLN A 339 -10.22 -18.31 21.26
C GLN A 339 -11.61 -17.94 20.72
N GLY A 340 -12.52 -18.91 20.74
CA GLY A 340 -13.89 -18.75 20.24
C GLY A 340 -14.06 -18.94 18.73
N SER A 341 -13.00 -19.30 18.01
CA SER A 341 -13.13 -19.74 16.61
C SER A 341 -14.04 -20.97 16.57
N ASP A 342 -15.13 -20.88 15.81
CA ASP A 342 -15.98 -22.03 15.52
C ASP A 342 -15.14 -23.05 14.73
N PRO A 343 -14.92 -24.29 15.22
CA PRO A 343 -14.20 -25.30 14.46
C PRO A 343 -15.04 -25.83 13.30
N ALA A 344 -16.36 -25.57 13.23
CA ALA A 344 -17.23 -26.16 12.23
C ALA A 344 -16.84 -25.87 10.76
N PRO A 345 -16.33 -24.69 10.34
CA PRO A 345 -15.81 -24.48 9.00
C PRO A 345 -14.67 -25.43 8.66
N LEU A 346 -13.73 -25.62 9.58
CA LEU A 346 -12.61 -26.54 9.44
C LEU A 346 -13.09 -28.00 9.39
N VAL A 347 -13.97 -28.40 10.32
CA VAL A 347 -14.56 -29.74 10.34
C VAL A 347 -15.30 -30.04 9.04
N ARG A 348 -16.07 -29.09 8.50
CA ARG A 348 -16.77 -29.24 7.22
C ARG A 348 -15.81 -29.46 6.05
N LEU A 349 -14.65 -28.80 6.06
CA LEU A 349 -13.63 -29.04 5.03
C LEU A 349 -13.06 -30.45 5.15
N LEU A 350 -12.68 -30.86 6.35
CA LEU A 350 -12.16 -32.21 6.58
C LEU A 350 -13.20 -33.29 6.27
N ASP A 351 -14.47 -33.09 6.60
CA ASP A 351 -15.58 -34.03 6.30
C ASP A 351 -15.87 -34.14 4.81
N ARG A 352 -15.56 -33.11 4.01
CA ARG A 352 -15.57 -33.19 2.55
C ARG A 352 -14.36 -33.94 2.01
N GLY A 353 -13.50 -34.44 2.90
CA GLY A 353 -12.15 -34.85 2.64
C GLY A 353 -11.42 -33.63 2.08
N TYR A 354 -10.78 -32.82 2.90
CA TYR A 354 -9.72 -31.93 2.42
C TYR A 354 -8.53 -32.28 3.28
N ASP A 355 -7.38 -32.51 2.65
CA ASP A 355 -6.14 -32.67 3.40
C ASP A 355 -5.66 -31.27 3.75
N LEU A 356 -5.44 -31.03 5.04
CA LEU A 356 -5.04 -29.74 5.59
C LEU A 356 -3.65 -29.80 6.23
N GLU A 357 -2.86 -30.87 6.03
CA GLU A 357 -1.49 -30.94 6.57
C GLU A 357 -0.56 -29.83 6.07
N TRP A 358 -0.82 -29.31 4.87
CA TRP A 358 -0.08 -28.18 4.32
C TRP A 358 -0.44 -26.84 4.96
N LEU A 359 -1.50 -26.79 5.77
CA LEU A 359 -1.71 -25.69 6.70
C LEU A 359 -0.75 -25.87 7.85
N ASP A 360 0.43 -25.27 7.74
CA ASP A 360 1.21 -25.00 8.93
C ASP A 360 0.34 -24.15 9.86
N GLU A 361 -0.02 -24.71 11.02
CA GLU A 361 -1.03 -24.15 11.94
C GLU A 361 -0.67 -22.73 12.40
N ASP A 362 0.61 -22.39 12.29
CA ASP A 362 1.20 -21.13 12.73
C ASP A 362 0.95 -19.97 11.75
N ASP A 363 0.63 -20.25 10.47
CA ASP A 363 0.77 -19.23 9.44
C ASP A 363 -0.52 -18.48 9.05
N HIS A 364 -1.65 -19.11 8.74
CA HIS A 364 -2.83 -18.35 8.23
C HIS A 364 -4.20 -19.06 8.38
N PRO A 365 -4.59 -19.58 9.57
CA PRO A 365 -5.76 -20.45 9.66
C PRO A 365 -7.06 -19.76 9.21
N VAL A 366 -7.31 -18.50 9.60
CA VAL A 366 -8.56 -17.80 9.24
C VAL A 366 -8.58 -17.39 7.78
N GLU A 367 -7.49 -16.81 7.28
CA GLU A 367 -7.36 -16.38 5.89
C GLU A 367 -7.40 -17.56 4.93
N VAL A 368 -6.75 -18.67 5.29
CA VAL A 368 -6.81 -19.90 4.49
C VAL A 368 -8.21 -20.49 4.53
N LEU A 369 -8.88 -20.59 5.68
CA LEU A 369 -10.25 -21.10 5.74
C LEU A 369 -11.21 -20.23 4.93
N THR A 370 -11.00 -18.91 4.93
CA THR A 370 -11.78 -17.95 4.13
C THR A 370 -11.53 -18.14 2.63
N ALA A 371 -10.25 -18.21 2.22
CA ALA A 371 -9.87 -18.45 0.83
C ALA A 371 -10.36 -19.82 0.35
N LEU A 372 -10.15 -20.88 1.13
CA LEU A 372 -10.65 -22.24 0.87
C LEU A 372 -12.17 -22.23 0.71
N GLY A 373 -12.90 -21.67 1.68
CA GLY A 373 -14.36 -21.61 1.64
C GLY A 373 -14.89 -20.94 0.36
N GLY A 374 -14.28 -19.82 -0.03
CA GLY A 374 -14.66 -19.11 -1.25
C GLY A 374 -14.23 -19.82 -2.54
N LEU A 375 -13.04 -20.44 -2.58
CA LEU A 375 -12.57 -21.22 -3.73
C LEU A 375 -13.41 -22.49 -3.94
N ILE A 376 -13.85 -23.15 -2.86
CA ILE A 376 -14.65 -24.37 -2.90
C ILE A 376 -16.10 -24.10 -3.33
N ALA A 377 -16.61 -22.91 -3.03
CA ALA A 377 -17.94 -22.50 -3.49
C ALA A 377 -18.01 -22.32 -5.01
N ASP A 378 -16.87 -22.17 -5.69
CA ASP A 378 -16.80 -22.07 -7.14
C ASP A 378 -16.78 -23.49 -7.78
N PRO A 379 -17.79 -23.84 -8.59
CA PRO A 379 -17.93 -25.18 -9.18
C PRO A 379 -16.80 -25.54 -10.17
N GLY A 380 -15.97 -24.57 -10.58
CA GLY A 380 -14.82 -24.80 -11.45
C GLY A 380 -13.61 -25.46 -10.78
N TRP A 381 -13.66 -25.68 -9.47
CA TRP A 381 -12.53 -26.18 -8.68
C TRP A 381 -12.70 -27.64 -8.25
N THR A 382 -11.69 -28.47 -8.54
CA THR A 382 -11.57 -29.79 -7.89
C THR A 382 -10.85 -29.64 -6.55
N ARG A 383 -11.17 -30.51 -5.58
CA ARG A 383 -10.50 -30.58 -4.26
C ARG A 383 -8.98 -30.47 -4.38
N LYS A 384 -8.36 -31.36 -5.16
CA LYS A 384 -6.91 -31.39 -5.40
C LYS A 384 -6.33 -30.11 -6.00
N THR A 385 -7.14 -29.33 -6.73
CA THR A 385 -6.70 -28.05 -7.32
C THR A 385 -6.77 -26.93 -6.28
N VAL A 386 -7.81 -26.94 -5.43
CA VAL A 386 -7.93 -26.02 -4.29
C VAL A 386 -6.75 -26.19 -3.34
N GLU A 387 -6.50 -27.42 -2.86
CA GLU A 387 -5.42 -27.73 -1.91
C GLU A 387 -4.06 -27.28 -2.46
N ARG A 388 -3.73 -27.65 -3.69
CA ARG A 388 -2.46 -27.24 -4.33
C ARG A 388 -2.33 -25.72 -4.47
N THR A 389 -3.42 -25.02 -4.75
CA THR A 389 -3.39 -23.57 -4.93
C THR A 389 -3.22 -22.87 -3.59
N CYS A 390 -3.98 -23.26 -2.57
CA CYS A 390 -3.85 -22.68 -1.24
C CYS A 390 -2.47 -22.97 -0.64
N ALA A 391 -1.95 -24.20 -0.75
CA ALA A 391 -0.59 -24.52 -0.32
C ALA A 391 0.46 -23.65 -1.05
N ALA A 392 0.27 -23.40 -2.34
CA ALA A 392 1.18 -22.56 -3.11
C ALA A 392 1.05 -21.07 -2.73
N LEU A 393 -0.15 -20.60 -2.39
CA LEU A 393 -0.39 -19.24 -1.89
C LEU A 393 0.21 -19.02 -0.50
N VAL A 394 0.10 -19.99 0.40
CA VAL A 394 0.73 -19.96 1.74
C VAL A 394 2.25 -19.90 1.60
N ARG A 395 2.85 -20.80 0.80
CA ARG A 395 4.30 -20.79 0.56
C ARG A 395 4.82 -19.48 -0.06
N ALA A 396 3.96 -18.76 -0.77
CA ALA A 396 4.30 -17.49 -1.38
C ALA A 396 3.99 -16.27 -0.47
N ASP A 397 3.44 -16.48 0.73
CA ASP A 397 2.93 -15.43 1.63
C ASP A 397 1.88 -14.52 0.94
N LEU A 398 1.03 -15.13 0.12
CA LEU A 398 0.02 -14.43 -0.70
C LEU A 398 -1.43 -14.70 -0.26
N ILE A 399 -1.63 -15.62 0.71
CA ILE A 399 -2.96 -16.11 1.03
C ILE A 399 -3.86 -15.03 1.64
N GLY A 400 -3.32 -14.09 2.42
CA GLY A 400 -4.08 -12.99 3.00
C GLY A 400 -4.69 -12.07 1.93
N ASP A 401 -3.89 -11.65 0.95
CA ASP A 401 -4.35 -10.81 -0.16
C ASP A 401 -5.41 -11.53 -1.01
N VAL A 402 -5.20 -12.83 -1.29
CA VAL A 402 -6.17 -13.63 -2.05
C VAL A 402 -7.46 -13.84 -1.25
N ALA A 403 -7.36 -14.14 0.05
CA ALA A 403 -8.53 -14.30 0.92
C ALA A 403 -9.40 -13.04 0.92
N HIS A 404 -8.80 -11.86 0.98
CA HIS A 404 -9.52 -10.57 0.90
C HIS A 404 -10.24 -10.40 -0.45
N LEU A 405 -9.57 -10.70 -1.56
CA LEU A 405 -10.17 -10.61 -2.90
C LEU A 405 -11.28 -11.63 -3.13
N VAL A 406 -11.15 -12.84 -2.58
CA VAL A 406 -12.16 -13.91 -2.63
C VAL A 406 -13.37 -13.55 -1.75
N ALA A 407 -13.14 -13.14 -0.51
CA ALA A 407 -14.20 -12.77 0.43
C ALA A 407 -15.03 -11.58 -0.06
N SER A 408 -14.41 -10.64 -0.77
CA SER A 408 -15.11 -9.51 -1.39
C SER A 408 -15.84 -9.86 -2.69
N GLY A 409 -15.66 -11.07 -3.24
CA GLY A 409 -16.24 -11.48 -4.52
C GLY A 409 -15.67 -10.74 -5.73
N ARG A 410 -14.51 -10.08 -5.58
CA ARG A 410 -13.92 -9.19 -6.59
C ARG A 410 -12.79 -9.85 -7.39
N LEU A 411 -12.30 -11.01 -6.96
CA LEU A 411 -11.33 -11.78 -7.74
C LEU A 411 -12.01 -12.41 -8.95
N ALA A 412 -11.61 -12.01 -10.16
CA ALA A 412 -12.01 -12.66 -11.40
C ALA A 412 -10.90 -13.60 -11.86
N TYR A 413 -11.14 -14.91 -11.80
CA TYR A 413 -10.16 -15.92 -12.13
C TYR A 413 -10.85 -17.18 -12.67
N ARG A 414 -10.10 -18.00 -13.40
CA ARG A 414 -10.46 -19.40 -13.65
C ARG A 414 -9.60 -20.28 -12.75
N ALA A 415 -10.16 -21.38 -12.29
CA ALA A 415 -9.49 -22.26 -11.36
C ALA A 415 -8.08 -22.70 -11.82
N ALA A 416 -8.02 -23.19 -13.06
CA ALA A 416 -6.77 -23.64 -13.66
C ALA A 416 -5.74 -22.51 -13.85
N ASP A 417 -6.20 -21.27 -14.07
CA ASP A 417 -5.32 -20.13 -14.36
C ASP A 417 -4.66 -19.60 -13.07
N LEU A 418 -5.43 -19.46 -11.97
CA LEU A 418 -4.88 -19.05 -10.67
C LEU A 418 -3.83 -20.05 -10.17
N ALA A 419 -4.16 -21.34 -10.18
CA ALA A 419 -3.24 -22.40 -9.76
C ALA A 419 -1.93 -22.39 -10.57
N ALA A 420 -2.04 -22.27 -11.89
CA ALA A 420 -0.89 -22.24 -12.79
C ALA A 420 -0.03 -20.98 -12.58
N ASP A 421 -0.65 -19.83 -12.33
CA ASP A 421 0.09 -18.59 -12.14
C ASP A 421 0.78 -18.52 -10.77
N VAL A 422 0.21 -19.11 -9.71
CA VAL A 422 0.92 -19.25 -8.42
C VAL A 422 2.10 -20.21 -8.58
N ALA A 423 1.89 -21.38 -9.18
CA ALA A 423 2.92 -22.40 -9.36
C ALA A 423 4.10 -21.93 -10.22
N ALA A 424 3.83 -21.09 -11.23
CA ALA A 424 4.85 -20.51 -12.08
C ALA A 424 5.48 -19.22 -11.52
N HIS A 425 5.20 -18.86 -10.26
CA HIS A 425 5.64 -17.61 -9.60
C HIS A 425 5.31 -16.36 -10.44
N ARG A 426 4.17 -16.39 -11.12
CA ARG A 426 3.70 -15.29 -11.97
C ARG A 426 2.86 -14.29 -11.19
N LEU A 427 2.30 -14.70 -10.06
CA LEU A 427 1.66 -13.82 -9.09
C LEU A 427 2.73 -13.26 -8.16
N THR A 428 2.94 -11.95 -8.27
CA THR A 428 3.87 -11.24 -7.38
C THR A 428 3.07 -10.56 -6.25
N PRO A 429 3.64 -10.40 -5.04
CA PRO A 429 3.02 -9.62 -3.97
C PRO A 429 2.59 -8.23 -4.45
N ALA A 430 3.40 -7.58 -5.29
CA ALA A 430 3.10 -6.26 -5.85
C ALA A 430 1.87 -6.27 -6.77
N ALA A 431 1.64 -7.34 -7.55
CA ALA A 431 0.45 -7.50 -8.37
C ALA A 431 -0.81 -7.66 -7.51
N LEU A 432 -0.76 -8.50 -6.48
CA LEU A 432 -1.88 -8.71 -5.55
C LEU A 432 -2.20 -7.46 -4.73
N THR A 433 -1.19 -6.78 -4.22
CA THR A 433 -1.36 -5.47 -3.55
C THR A 433 -2.06 -4.46 -4.47
N GLU A 434 -1.69 -4.41 -5.76
CA GLU A 434 -2.36 -3.54 -6.72
C GLU A 434 -3.80 -3.97 -7.01
N ALA A 435 -4.07 -5.28 -7.06
CA ALA A 435 -5.42 -5.82 -7.23
C ALA A 435 -6.31 -5.49 -6.03
N VAL A 436 -5.84 -5.70 -4.80
CA VAL A 436 -6.51 -5.32 -3.55
C VAL A 436 -6.79 -3.82 -3.53
N ARG A 437 -5.78 -2.99 -3.84
CA ARG A 437 -5.94 -1.53 -3.89
C ARG A 437 -7.03 -1.11 -4.87
N ARG A 438 -7.14 -1.77 -6.02
CA ARG A 438 -8.17 -1.47 -7.02
C ARG A 438 -9.54 -1.91 -6.53
N ALA A 439 -9.64 -3.12 -5.98
CA ALA A 439 -10.86 -3.63 -5.35
C ALA A 439 -11.36 -2.63 -4.29
N ASP A 440 -10.51 -2.23 -3.34
CA ASP A 440 -10.84 -1.26 -2.29
C ASP A 440 -11.27 0.11 -2.85
N ALA A 441 -10.73 0.51 -4.00
CA ALA A 441 -11.13 1.72 -4.73
C ALA A 441 -12.46 1.57 -5.50
N GLY A 442 -13.23 0.51 -5.24
CA GLY A 442 -14.59 0.30 -5.76
C GLY A 442 -14.65 -0.30 -7.16
N THR A 443 -13.62 -1.01 -7.61
CA THR A 443 -13.70 -1.74 -8.90
C THR A 443 -14.48 -3.03 -8.74
N ASP A 444 -15.36 -3.33 -9.68
CA ASP A 444 -16.22 -4.52 -9.62
C ASP A 444 -15.43 -5.83 -9.64
N ARG A 445 -14.54 -6.02 -10.63
CA ARG A 445 -13.79 -7.26 -10.82
C ARG A 445 -12.36 -6.99 -11.25
N VAL A 446 -11.42 -7.62 -10.54
CA VAL A 446 -9.98 -7.61 -10.82
C VAL A 446 -9.49 -9.04 -11.07
N ALA A 447 -8.82 -9.26 -12.20
CA ALA A 447 -8.09 -10.50 -12.47
C ALA A 447 -6.59 -10.27 -12.26
N VAL A 448 -5.87 -11.33 -11.94
CA VAL A 448 -4.41 -11.31 -11.75
C VAL A 448 -3.77 -12.41 -12.59
N GLY A 449 -2.65 -12.10 -13.25
CA GLY A 449 -1.93 -13.04 -14.13
C GLY A 449 -2.57 -13.22 -15.52
N THR A 450 -3.03 -14.43 -15.81
CA THR A 450 -3.53 -14.82 -17.13
C THR A 450 -5.04 -14.68 -17.22
N TRP A 451 -5.52 -14.03 -18.28
CA TRP A 451 -6.95 -13.85 -18.54
C TRP A 451 -7.33 -14.32 -19.94
N ARG A 452 -8.40 -15.10 -20.01
CA ARG A 452 -8.89 -15.67 -21.27
C ARG A 452 -10.26 -15.11 -21.61
N THR A 453 -10.36 -14.47 -22.78
CA THR A 453 -11.61 -13.95 -23.33
C THR A 453 -11.62 -14.10 -24.84
N GLY A 454 -12.78 -14.43 -25.42
CA GLY A 454 -12.95 -14.53 -26.89
C GLY A 454 -11.97 -15.49 -27.58
N GLY A 455 -11.55 -16.58 -26.93
CA GLY A 455 -10.57 -17.54 -27.46
C GLY A 455 -9.10 -17.08 -27.38
N HIS A 456 -8.84 -15.85 -26.93
CA HIS A 456 -7.50 -15.32 -26.75
C HIS A 456 -7.06 -15.35 -25.29
N SER A 457 -5.75 -15.48 -25.07
CA SER A 457 -5.12 -15.40 -23.75
C SER A 457 -4.31 -14.13 -23.66
N TYR A 458 -4.65 -13.26 -22.71
CA TYR A 458 -3.94 -12.03 -22.41
C TYR A 458 -3.23 -12.18 -21.08
N ARG A 459 -2.08 -11.52 -20.93
CA ARG A 459 -1.28 -11.57 -19.71
C ARG A 459 -1.02 -10.16 -19.20
N ALA A 460 -1.33 -9.95 -17.93
CA ALA A 460 -1.00 -8.73 -17.20
C ALA A 460 -0.78 -9.07 -15.73
N ASP A 461 -0.17 -8.18 -14.96
CA ASP A 461 -0.08 -8.40 -13.52
C ASP A 461 -1.45 -8.22 -12.87
N VAL A 462 -2.20 -7.21 -13.31
CA VAL A 462 -3.60 -6.98 -12.93
C VAL A 462 -4.44 -6.61 -14.17
N ILE A 463 -5.66 -7.12 -14.25
CA ILE A 463 -6.67 -6.69 -15.22
C ILE A 463 -7.86 -6.15 -14.45
N ASP A 464 -8.11 -4.86 -14.60
CA ASP A 464 -9.26 -4.17 -14.02
C ASP A 464 -10.37 -4.18 -15.06
N ALA A 465 -11.29 -5.15 -14.95
CA ALA A 465 -12.36 -5.33 -15.91
C ALA A 465 -13.36 -4.17 -15.85
N GLY A 466 -13.60 -3.59 -14.66
CA GLY A 466 -14.50 -2.45 -14.51
C GLY A 466 -13.96 -1.17 -15.15
N ARG A 467 -12.64 -0.97 -15.15
CA ARG A 467 -12.00 0.21 -15.79
C ARG A 467 -11.46 -0.04 -17.18
N HIS A 468 -11.57 -1.26 -17.71
CA HIS A 468 -11.00 -1.67 -18.99
C HIS A 468 -9.49 -1.37 -19.06
N GLN A 469 -8.74 -1.78 -18.03
CA GLN A 469 -7.29 -1.55 -17.94
C GLN A 469 -6.52 -2.85 -17.70
N THR A 470 -5.34 -2.97 -18.31
CA THR A 470 -4.32 -3.92 -17.89
C THR A 470 -3.18 -3.16 -17.22
N VAL A 471 -2.63 -3.73 -16.16
CA VAL A 471 -1.56 -3.14 -15.35
C VAL A 471 -0.39 -4.10 -15.33
N ARG A 472 0.77 -3.61 -15.76
CA ARG A 472 2.06 -4.19 -15.40
C ARG A 472 2.55 -3.52 -14.13
N VAL A 473 2.91 -4.28 -13.11
CA VAL A 473 3.51 -3.78 -11.88
C VAL A 473 4.98 -4.15 -11.88
N ALA A 474 5.85 -3.18 -11.66
CA ALA A 474 7.27 -3.38 -11.61
C ALA A 474 7.90 -2.62 -10.45
N GLN A 475 9.01 -3.14 -9.94
CA GLN A 475 9.83 -2.46 -8.95
C GLN A 475 11.17 -2.10 -9.57
N VAL A 476 11.62 -0.86 -9.36
CA VAL A 476 12.92 -0.39 -9.81
C VAL A 476 13.78 -0.09 -8.60
N ASP A 477 14.80 -0.92 -8.44
CA ASP A 477 15.87 -0.72 -7.46
C ASP A 477 17.13 -0.21 -8.16
N SER A 478 17.60 0.97 -7.77
CA SER A 478 18.88 1.52 -8.23
C SER A 478 19.29 2.73 -7.40
N SER A 479 20.56 2.79 -6.97
CA SER A 479 21.12 3.99 -6.36
C SER A 479 21.33 5.14 -7.35
N SER A 480 21.26 4.89 -8.65
CA SER A 480 21.47 5.87 -9.71
C SER A 480 20.15 6.26 -10.39
N ALA A 481 19.86 7.56 -10.41
CA ALA A 481 18.69 8.08 -11.12
C ALA A 481 18.71 7.73 -12.61
N SER A 482 19.84 7.88 -13.30
CA SER A 482 19.92 7.59 -14.73
C SER A 482 19.65 6.12 -15.03
N VAL A 483 20.18 5.21 -14.22
CA VAL A 483 19.94 3.77 -14.35
C VAL A 483 18.48 3.43 -14.04
N ALA A 484 17.89 4.01 -12.99
CA ALA A 484 16.48 3.82 -12.69
C ALA A 484 15.58 4.30 -13.84
N VAL A 485 15.86 5.45 -14.45
CA VAL A 485 15.09 5.93 -15.61
C VAL A 485 15.24 4.97 -16.80
N GLN A 486 16.44 4.51 -17.11
CA GLN A 486 16.66 3.53 -18.19
C GLN A 486 15.90 2.23 -17.94
N ARG A 487 15.85 1.76 -16.69
CA ARG A 487 15.04 0.59 -16.29
C ARG A 487 13.54 0.83 -16.48
N ILE A 488 13.02 1.99 -16.08
CA ILE A 488 11.61 2.36 -16.32
C ILE A 488 11.29 2.34 -17.82
N ALA A 489 12.17 2.90 -18.65
CA ALA A 489 11.98 2.94 -20.09
C ALA A 489 11.99 1.52 -20.71
N ALA A 490 12.91 0.66 -20.28
CA ALA A 490 12.95 -0.74 -20.70
C ALA A 490 11.67 -1.50 -20.28
N LEU A 491 11.21 -1.28 -19.05
CA LEU A 491 9.96 -1.88 -18.55
C LEU A 491 8.75 -1.42 -19.36
N ALA A 492 8.68 -0.15 -19.74
CA ALA A 492 7.59 0.38 -20.58
C ALA A 492 7.55 -0.27 -21.97
N GLY A 493 8.71 -0.43 -22.60
CA GLY A 493 8.81 -1.11 -23.90
C GLY A 493 8.47 -2.62 -23.84
N ALA A 494 8.55 -3.22 -22.65
CA ALA A 494 8.25 -4.64 -22.43
C ALA A 494 6.80 -4.92 -22.00
N VAL A 495 5.94 -3.90 -21.90
CA VAL A 495 4.54 -4.12 -21.51
C VAL A 495 3.79 -4.83 -22.64
N PRO A 496 3.14 -5.99 -22.37
CA PRO A 496 2.36 -6.70 -23.38
C PRO A 496 1.19 -5.87 -23.92
N ALA A 497 0.74 -6.20 -25.14
CA ALA A 497 -0.47 -5.61 -25.69
C ALA A 497 -1.69 -5.94 -24.82
N ALA A 498 -2.52 -4.93 -24.56
CA ALA A 498 -3.78 -5.10 -23.85
C ALA A 498 -4.83 -5.79 -24.75
N PRO A 499 -5.83 -6.46 -24.15
CA PRO A 499 -7.01 -6.92 -24.88
C PRO A 499 -7.69 -5.79 -25.67
N PRO A 500 -8.40 -6.11 -26.77
CA PRO A 500 -9.23 -5.13 -27.48
C PRO A 500 -10.16 -4.38 -26.52
N GLY A 501 -10.16 -3.05 -26.60
CA GLY A 501 -10.95 -2.18 -25.72
C GLY A 501 -10.31 -1.88 -24.36
N TYR A 502 -9.14 -2.45 -24.04
CA TYR A 502 -8.41 -2.19 -22.80
C TYR A 502 -7.21 -1.25 -23.03
N ALA A 503 -6.89 -0.44 -22.01
CA ALA A 503 -5.67 0.37 -21.99
C ALA A 503 -4.56 -0.34 -21.21
N ALA A 504 -3.37 -0.47 -21.79
CA ALA A 504 -2.20 -0.95 -21.07
C ALA A 504 -1.61 0.17 -20.20
N THR A 505 -1.33 -0.14 -18.94
CA THR A 505 -0.73 0.77 -17.97
C THR A 505 0.48 0.12 -17.32
N LEU A 506 1.50 0.92 -17.04
CA LEU A 506 2.68 0.50 -16.28
C LEU A 506 2.68 1.22 -14.94
N ARG A 507 2.74 0.47 -13.85
CA ARG A 507 2.93 0.97 -12.49
C ARG A 507 4.33 0.59 -12.02
N VAL A 508 5.20 1.58 -11.81
CA VAL A 508 6.55 1.36 -11.29
C VAL A 508 6.65 1.86 -9.87
N THR A 509 7.06 1.01 -8.94
CA THR A 509 7.43 1.40 -7.57
C THR A 509 8.95 1.58 -7.48
N LEU A 510 9.39 2.75 -7.02
CA LEU A 510 10.81 3.04 -6.77
C LEU A 510 11.18 2.59 -5.36
N THR A 511 12.29 1.86 -5.21
CA THR A 511 12.82 1.53 -3.89
C THR A 511 13.45 2.76 -3.22
N PRO A 512 13.60 2.77 -1.87
CA PRO A 512 14.29 3.85 -1.16
C PRO A 512 15.72 4.11 -1.63
N ALA A 513 16.39 3.13 -2.27
CA ALA A 513 17.73 3.30 -2.82
C ALA A 513 17.77 4.36 -3.95
N VAL A 514 16.66 4.61 -4.64
CA VAL A 514 16.57 5.56 -5.78
C VAL A 514 16.37 7.01 -5.32
N VAL A 515 17.19 7.48 -4.38
CA VAL A 515 17.02 8.76 -3.67
C VAL A 515 16.84 9.97 -4.60
N ALA A 516 17.44 9.94 -5.79
CA ALA A 516 17.44 11.07 -6.72
C ALA A 516 16.17 11.19 -7.59
N LEU A 517 15.58 10.09 -8.09
CA LEU A 517 14.26 10.15 -8.78
C LEU A 517 13.11 10.22 -7.78
N TYR A 518 13.32 9.63 -6.60
CA TYR A 518 12.37 9.62 -5.49
C TYR A 518 11.86 11.01 -5.09
N ARG A 519 12.67 12.05 -5.32
CA ARG A 519 12.41 13.43 -4.88
C ARG A 519 11.87 14.35 -5.97
N LEU A 520 11.71 13.85 -7.20
CA LEU A 520 11.28 14.65 -8.34
C LEU A 520 9.75 14.79 -8.36
N GLY A 521 9.28 15.98 -8.70
CA GLY A 521 7.85 16.22 -8.94
C GLY A 521 7.44 15.67 -10.30
N GLY A 522 6.14 15.71 -10.60
CA GLY A 522 5.64 15.15 -11.86
C GLY A 522 6.28 15.74 -13.11
N ALA A 523 6.49 17.05 -13.14
CA ALA A 523 7.17 17.73 -14.25
C ALA A 523 8.66 17.33 -14.37
N ASP A 524 9.40 17.35 -13.26
CA ASP A 524 10.83 17.01 -13.26
C ASP A 524 11.06 15.53 -13.59
N LEU A 525 10.20 14.64 -13.10
CA LEU A 525 10.24 13.21 -13.41
C LEU A 525 9.96 12.97 -14.89
N ARG A 526 8.94 13.64 -15.44
CA ARG A 526 8.62 13.59 -16.88
C ARG A 526 9.82 14.06 -17.72
N ASP A 527 10.43 15.19 -17.36
CA ASP A 527 11.60 15.71 -18.07
C ASP A 527 12.82 14.79 -17.94
N ALA A 528 13.02 14.16 -16.78
CA ALA A 528 14.08 13.18 -16.58
C ALA A 528 13.85 11.93 -17.45
N LEU A 529 12.62 11.43 -17.51
CA LEU A 529 12.22 10.31 -18.37
C LEU A 529 12.41 10.65 -19.86
N ARG A 530 11.97 11.84 -20.31
CA ARG A 530 12.18 12.33 -21.68
C ARG A 530 13.66 12.43 -22.04
N ARG A 531 14.49 13.01 -21.17
CA ARG A 531 15.94 13.14 -21.39
C ARG A 531 16.65 11.80 -21.48
N ALA A 532 16.16 10.78 -20.79
CA ALA A 532 16.67 9.42 -20.94
C ALA A 532 16.12 8.69 -22.18
N GLY A 533 15.37 9.39 -23.03
CA GLY A 533 14.84 8.89 -24.29
C GLY A 533 13.54 8.12 -24.15
N LEU A 534 12.77 8.29 -23.06
CA LEU A 534 11.39 7.83 -23.03
C LEU A 534 10.55 8.74 -23.94
N THR A 535 10.09 8.17 -25.06
CA THR A 535 9.24 8.84 -26.05
C THR A 535 7.93 8.10 -26.17
N ARG A 536 6.92 8.71 -26.79
CA ARG A 536 5.67 8.01 -27.14
C ARG A 536 5.89 6.70 -27.90
N VAL A 537 6.90 6.65 -28.78
CA VAL A 537 7.28 5.44 -29.52
C VAL A 537 7.81 4.35 -28.57
N ARG A 538 8.66 4.71 -27.60
CA ARG A 538 9.22 3.76 -26.64
C ARG A 538 8.23 3.30 -25.56
N LEU A 539 7.18 4.06 -25.30
CA LEU A 539 6.06 3.61 -24.45
C LEU A 539 5.27 2.47 -25.09
N GLY A 540 5.37 2.28 -26.42
CA GLY A 540 4.71 1.18 -27.12
C GLY A 540 3.20 1.16 -26.88
N ALA A 541 2.70 0.08 -26.29
CA ALA A 541 1.28 -0.08 -25.96
C ALA A 541 0.83 0.69 -24.70
N VAL A 542 1.78 1.17 -23.88
CA VAL A 542 1.50 1.83 -22.60
C VAL A 542 0.81 3.17 -22.83
N ARG A 543 -0.44 3.28 -22.40
CA ARG A 543 -1.23 4.53 -22.44
C ARG A 543 -1.09 5.37 -21.17
N GLY A 544 -0.75 4.73 -20.06
CA GLY A 544 -0.53 5.40 -18.77
C GLY A 544 0.67 4.80 -18.02
N LEU A 545 1.54 5.66 -17.51
CA LEU A 545 2.67 5.30 -16.66
C LEU A 545 2.45 5.94 -15.28
N THR A 546 2.31 5.12 -14.25
CA THR A 546 2.27 5.57 -12.86
C THR A 546 3.59 5.25 -12.19
N VAL A 547 4.33 6.26 -11.75
CA VAL A 547 5.55 6.07 -10.95
C VAL A 547 5.23 6.37 -9.50
N VAL A 548 5.43 5.39 -8.63
CA VAL A 548 5.17 5.43 -7.20
C VAL A 548 6.50 5.56 -6.47
N GLY A 549 6.73 6.66 -5.77
CA GLY A 549 7.88 6.77 -4.87
C GLY A 549 7.75 5.82 -3.67
N ALA A 550 8.84 5.60 -2.93
CA ALA A 550 8.83 4.90 -1.64
C ALA A 550 7.76 5.43 -0.66
N GLY A 551 7.35 6.69 -0.84
CA GLY A 551 6.29 7.31 -0.08
C GLY A 551 4.87 7.17 -0.60
N GLY A 552 4.59 6.16 -1.43
CA GLY A 552 3.25 5.89 -1.96
C GLY A 552 2.68 6.97 -2.90
N ARG A 553 3.34 8.13 -3.01
CA ARG A 553 2.99 9.22 -3.91
C ARG A 553 3.12 8.73 -5.35
N ALA A 554 1.97 8.57 -5.99
CA ALA A 554 1.87 8.21 -7.39
C ALA A 554 1.96 9.48 -8.24
N THR A 555 2.83 9.44 -9.25
CA THR A 555 2.85 10.40 -10.35
C THR A 555 2.30 9.70 -11.57
N ASP A 556 1.11 10.11 -12.00
CA ASP A 556 0.48 9.60 -13.22
C ASP A 556 0.96 10.43 -14.43
N LEU A 557 1.52 9.75 -15.41
CA LEU A 557 2.04 10.29 -16.65
C LEU A 557 1.27 9.64 -17.81
N ARG A 558 0.77 10.45 -18.74
CA ARG A 558 0.05 9.95 -19.92
C ARG A 558 1.00 9.76 -21.08
N ALA A 559 0.69 8.87 -22.02
CA ALA A 559 1.49 8.73 -23.23
C ALA A 559 1.58 10.04 -24.04
N THR A 560 0.58 10.92 -23.95
CA THR A 560 0.60 12.27 -24.55
C THR A 560 1.57 13.23 -23.86
N ASP A 561 2.09 12.85 -22.71
CA ASP A 561 3.10 13.61 -21.99
C ASP A 561 4.53 13.32 -22.50
N PHE A 562 4.70 12.49 -23.53
CA PHE A 562 5.98 12.12 -24.16
C PHE A 562 5.85 12.11 -25.67
#